data_AF-A0A924VL73-F1
#
_entry.id   AF-A0A924VL73-F1
#
_cell.length_a   1.000
_cell.length_b   1.000
_cell.length_c   1.000
_cell.angle_alpha   90.00
_cell.angle_beta   90.00
_cell.angle_gamma   90.00
#
_symmetry.space_group_name_H-M   'P 1'
#
loop_
_entity.id
_entity.type
_entity.pdbx_description
1 polymer ?
#
loop_
_entity_poly.entity_id
_entity_poly.type
_entity_poly.pdbx_seq_one_letter_code
_entity_poly.pdbx_strand_id
1 'polypeptide(L)'
;MTIGRTWSVSLLGLRGAVVEIEADISSNLPAFVLIGLPDAALGEAKDRVRAAATNSGCGLPNRKITVNLSPAALPKHGSGFDLAIALAALAAAGTIRAQS
;
A
#
# COMPACT_ATOMS: atom_id res chain seq x y z
N MET A 1 10.61 -5.76 13.52
CA MET A 1 10.02 -5.42 12.20
C MET A 1 8.53 -5.43 12.39
N THR A 2 7.85 -4.33 12.09
CA THR A 2 6.41 -4.20 12.29
C THR A 2 5.77 -4.19 10.92
N ILE A 3 4.86 -5.12 10.67
CA ILE A 3 4.02 -5.11 9.46
C ILE A 3 2.95 -4.04 9.68
N GLY A 4 2.76 -3.15 8.70
CA GLY A 4 1.63 -2.23 8.68
C GLY A 4 0.45 -2.88 7.97
N ARG A 5 -0.74 -2.84 8.56
CA ARG A 5 -1.97 -3.44 7.99
C ARG A 5 -3.08 -2.41 7.90
N THR A 6 -3.77 -2.39 6.76
CA THR A 6 -4.95 -1.57 6.50
C THR A 6 -5.92 -2.33 5.60
N TRP A 7 -7.06 -1.71 5.32
CA TRP A 7 -8.11 -2.29 4.50
C TRP A 7 -8.55 -1.28 3.44
N SER A 8 -8.96 -1.80 2.29
CA SER A 8 -9.66 -1.06 1.24
C SER A 8 -10.72 -1.95 0.61
N VAL A 9 -11.42 -1.44 -0.40
CA VAL A 9 -12.45 -2.16 -1.14
C VAL A 9 -12.11 -2.10 -2.63
N SER A 10 -12.03 -3.27 -3.25
CA SER A 10 -12.02 -3.39 -4.71
C SER A 10 -13.45 -3.49 -5.24
N LEU A 11 -13.70 -2.92 -6.42
CA LEU A 11 -15.00 -3.01 -7.08
C LEU A 11 -14.93 -4.01 -8.23
N LEU A 12 -15.83 -5.01 -8.19
CA LEU A 12 -16.09 -5.97 -9.25
C LEU A 12 -17.49 -5.71 -9.79
N GLY A 13 -17.59 -4.85 -10.80
CA GLY A 13 -18.87 -4.30 -11.26
C GLY A 13 -19.54 -3.52 -10.12
N LEU A 14 -20.71 -4.00 -9.67
CA LEU A 14 -21.46 -3.41 -8.55
C LEU A 14 -21.18 -4.08 -7.19
N ARG A 15 -20.25 -5.05 -7.13
CA ARG A 15 -19.91 -5.76 -5.89
C ARG A 15 -18.62 -5.22 -5.30
N GLY A 16 -18.62 -4.87 -4.02
CA GLY A 16 -17.42 -4.58 -3.26
C GLY A 16 -16.79 -5.84 -2.71
N ALA A 17 -15.47 -5.97 -2.82
CA ALA A 17 -14.68 -6.99 -2.17
C ALA A 17 -13.66 -6.33 -1.24
N VAL A 18 -13.67 -6.73 0.02
CA VAL A 18 -12.70 -6.25 1.01
C VAL A 18 -11.30 -6.73 0.60
N VAL A 19 -10.35 -5.81 0.59
CA VAL A 19 -8.94 -6.05 0.29
C VAL A 19 -8.12 -5.66 1.49
N GLU A 20 -7.39 -6.61 2.04
CA GLU A 20 -6.37 -6.34 3.04
C GLU A 20 -5.10 -5.85 2.36
N ILE A 21 -4.50 -4.80 2.91
CA ILE A 21 -3.26 -4.22 2.45
C ILE A 21 -2.24 -4.32 3.56
N GLU A 22 -1.13 -4.99 3.27
CA GLU A 22 -0.03 -5.17 4.21
C GLU A 22 1.24 -4.57 3.64
N ALA A 23 1.98 -3.82 4.45
CA ALA A 23 3.28 -3.28 4.08
C ALA A 23 4.38 -3.83 5.00
N ASP A 24 5.48 -4.24 4.38
CA ASP A 24 6.72 -4.62 5.04
C ASP A 24 7.87 -3.72 4.56
N ILE A 25 8.79 -3.40 5.47
CA ILE A 25 9.97 -2.58 5.19
C ILE A 25 11.24 -3.35 5.55
N SER A 26 11.93 -3.82 4.51
CA SER A 26 13.20 -4.54 4.65
C SER A 26 14.40 -3.59 4.63
N SER A 27 15.59 -4.07 5.00
CA SER A 27 16.86 -3.30 4.99
C SER A 27 17.55 -3.31 3.62
N ASN A 28 16.87 -3.81 2.57
CA ASN A 28 17.42 -3.91 1.23
C ASN A 28 17.44 -2.56 0.50
N LEU A 29 18.08 -2.54 -0.68
CA LEU A 29 18.12 -1.39 -1.58
C LEU A 29 16.72 -0.79 -1.80
N PRO A 30 16.60 0.55 -1.92
CA PRO A 30 15.32 1.22 -2.13
C PRO A 30 14.53 0.63 -3.30
N ALA A 31 13.30 0.22 -3.01
CA ALA A 31 12.33 -0.24 -4.00
C ALA A 31 10.92 -0.07 -3.44
N PHE A 32 9.93 0.03 -4.31
CA PHE A 32 8.51 -0.01 -3.93
C PHE A 32 7.83 -1.06 -4.79
N VAL A 33 7.37 -2.14 -4.15
CA VAL A 33 6.83 -3.31 -4.85
C VAL A 33 5.37 -3.49 -4.47
N LEU A 34 4.50 -3.63 -5.47
CA LEU A 34 3.09 -3.98 -5.29
C LEU A 34 2.87 -5.44 -5.71
N ILE A 35 2.22 -6.23 -4.87
CA ILE A 35 1.92 -7.66 -5.09
C ILE A 35 0.43 -7.88 -4.86
N GLY A 36 -0.20 -8.77 -5.64
CA GLY A 36 -1.62 -9.09 -5.51
C GLY A 36 -2.46 -8.67 -6.72
N LEU A 37 -1.92 -8.83 -7.92
CA LEU A 37 -2.59 -8.57 -9.20
C LEU A 37 -3.08 -7.11 -9.39
N PRO A 38 -2.18 -6.11 -9.28
CA PRO A 38 -2.50 -4.73 -9.62
C PRO A 38 -2.59 -4.53 -11.13
N ASP A 39 -3.49 -3.64 -11.56
CA ASP A 39 -3.48 -3.11 -12.92
C ASP A 39 -2.45 -1.98 -13.11
N ALA A 40 -2.38 -1.41 -14.31
CA ALA A 40 -1.44 -0.34 -14.63
C ALA A 40 -1.66 0.92 -13.74
N ALA A 41 -2.91 1.33 -13.56
CA ALA A 41 -3.26 2.51 -12.77
C ALA A 41 -2.92 2.35 -11.28
N LEU A 42 -3.10 1.14 -10.72
CA LEU A 42 -2.66 0.79 -9.39
C LEU A 42 -1.14 0.65 -9.32
N GLY A 43 -0.48 0.19 -10.39
CA GLY A 43 0.98 0.16 -10.52
C GLY A 43 1.65 1.52 -10.33
N GLU A 44 0.98 2.60 -10.74
CA GLU A 44 1.40 3.99 -10.53
C GLU A 44 1.22 4.49 -9.08
N ALA A 45 0.50 3.74 -8.22
CA ALA A 45 0.30 4.13 -6.83
C ALA A 45 1.63 4.31 -6.08
N LYS A 46 2.68 3.57 -6.46
CA LYS A 46 4.02 3.72 -5.87
C LYS A 46 4.54 5.16 -5.96
N ASP A 47 4.30 5.83 -7.09
CA ASP A 47 4.81 7.18 -7.35
C ASP A 47 3.89 8.21 -6.70
N ARG A 48 2.56 8.03 -6.82
CA ARG A 48 1.55 8.89 -6.18
C ARG A 48 1.66 8.89 -4.66
N VAL A 49 1.79 7.71 -4.05
CA VAL A 49 1.92 7.55 -2.60
C VAL A 49 3.21 8.17 -2.09
N ARG A 50 4.35 7.97 -2.77
CA ARG A 50 5.62 8.61 -2.37
C ARG A 50 5.54 10.13 -2.44
N ALA A 51 5.00 10.66 -3.54
CA ALA A 51 4.83 12.10 -3.72
C ALA A 51 3.90 12.69 -2.65
N ALA A 52 2.73 12.08 -2.44
CA ALA A 52 1.75 12.52 -1.45
C ALA A 52 2.31 12.48 -0.02
N ALA A 53 2.99 11.40 0.35
CA ALA A 53 3.61 11.26 1.68
C ALA A 53 4.67 12.34 1.93
N THR A 54 5.52 12.61 0.93
CA THR A 54 6.55 13.66 1.01
C THR A 54 5.91 15.04 1.17
N ASN A 55 4.93 15.37 0.32
CA ASN A 55 4.24 16.66 0.34
C ASN A 55 3.39 16.86 1.60
N SER A 56 3.01 15.78 2.28
CA SER A 56 2.24 15.82 3.53
C SER A 56 3.13 15.85 4.79
N GLY A 57 4.46 15.93 4.64
CA GLY A 57 5.40 15.96 5.77
C GLY A 57 5.58 14.60 6.47
N CYS A 58 5.05 13.52 5.90
CA CYS A 58 5.15 12.15 6.42
C CYS A 58 5.89 11.24 5.41
N GLY A 59 7.06 11.69 4.94
CA GLY A 59 7.83 10.97 3.93
C GLY A 59 8.09 9.51 4.29
N LEU A 60 7.98 8.63 3.28
CA LEU A 60 8.28 7.21 3.44
C LEU A 60 9.81 6.99 3.46
N PRO A 61 10.31 6.00 4.23
CA PRO A 61 11.74 5.74 4.30
C PRO A 61 12.32 5.34 2.94
N ASN A 62 13.59 5.69 2.72
CA ASN A 62 14.33 5.28 1.54
C ASN A 62 14.87 3.85 1.68
N ARG A 63 13.95 2.89 1.80
CA ARG A 63 14.20 1.45 1.97
C ARG A 63 13.26 0.66 1.04
N LYS A 64 13.52 -0.63 0.86
CA LYS A 64 12.57 -1.51 0.15
C LYS A 64 11.26 -1.64 0.93
N ILE A 65 10.18 -1.15 0.34
CA ILE A 65 8.80 -1.30 0.80
C ILE A 65 8.12 -2.31 -0.11
N THR A 66 7.60 -3.38 0.48
CA THR A 66 6.76 -4.36 -0.23
C THR A 66 5.35 -4.23 0.28
N VAL A 67 4.39 -4.05 -0.62
CA VAL A 67 2.97 -3.94 -0.30
C VAL A 67 2.22 -5.09 -0.94
N ASN A 68 1.53 -5.87 -0.12
CA ASN A 68 0.73 -7.00 -0.54
C ASN A 68 -0.76 -6.63 -0.49
N LEU A 69 -1.52 -6.99 -1.53
CA LEU A 69 -2.96 -6.79 -1.63
C LEU A 69 -3.68 -8.14 -1.66
N SER A 70 -4.33 -8.51 -0.55
CA SER A 70 -5.03 -9.79 -0.38
C SER A 70 -6.55 -9.62 -0.49
N PRO A 71 -7.29 -10.53 -1.15
CA PRO A 71 -6.83 -11.79 -1.75
C PRO A 71 -6.13 -11.58 -3.10
N ALA A 72 -5.00 -12.27 -3.32
CA ALA A 72 -4.18 -12.10 -4.54
C ALA A 72 -4.87 -12.55 -5.85
N ALA A 73 -5.88 -13.42 -5.77
CA ALA A 73 -6.63 -13.90 -6.94
C ALA A 73 -7.65 -12.89 -7.48
N LEU A 74 -7.97 -11.85 -6.71
CA LEU A 74 -8.94 -10.84 -7.09
C LEU A 74 -8.24 -9.67 -7.79
N PRO A 75 -8.61 -9.27 -9.01
CA PRO A 75 -8.02 -8.09 -9.66
C PRO A 75 -8.26 -6.80 -8.86
N LYS A 76 -7.23 -5.96 -8.73
CA LYS A 76 -7.36 -4.63 -8.12
C LYS A 76 -7.09 -3.55 -9.15
N HIS A 77 -8.09 -2.67 -9.33
CA HIS A 77 -8.12 -1.68 -10.39
C HIS A 77 -8.14 -0.25 -9.85
N GLY A 78 -7.38 0.63 -10.51
CA GLY A 78 -7.42 2.07 -10.26
C GLY A 78 -6.70 2.52 -8.99
N SER A 79 -6.95 3.77 -8.60
CA SER A 79 -6.23 4.48 -7.52
C SER A 79 -6.91 4.40 -6.14
N GLY A 80 -8.01 3.67 -6.01
CA GLY A 80 -8.78 3.58 -4.76
C GLY A 80 -8.02 2.96 -3.57
N PHE A 81 -6.82 2.41 -3.81
CA PHE A 81 -5.98 1.79 -2.79
C PHE A 81 -4.90 2.74 -2.26
N ASP A 82 -4.66 3.89 -2.90
CA ASP A 82 -3.52 4.77 -2.61
C ASP A 82 -3.42 5.16 -1.12
N LEU A 83 -4.52 5.59 -0.52
CA LEU A 83 -4.54 5.99 0.89
C LEU A 83 -4.23 4.80 1.82
N ALA A 84 -4.84 3.66 1.58
CA ALA A 84 -4.64 2.46 2.40
C ALA A 84 -3.19 1.95 2.28
N ILE A 85 -2.61 2.00 1.07
CA ILE A 85 -1.19 1.71 0.82
C ILE A 85 -0.28 2.66 1.60
N ALA A 86 -0.55 3.97 1.54
CA ALA A 86 0.23 4.98 2.25
C ALA A 86 0.19 4.75 3.76
N LEU A 87 -1.00 4.51 4.33
CA LEU A 87 -1.18 4.26 5.75
C LEU A 87 -0.49 2.95 6.20
N ALA A 88 -0.60 1.88 5.42
CA ALA A 88 0.12 0.63 5.72
C ALA A 88 1.63 0.86 5.74
N ALA A 89 2.17 1.56 4.74
CA ALA A 89 3.60 1.86 4.68
C ALA A 89 4.06 2.76 5.84
N LEU A 90 3.27 3.76 6.24
CA LEU A 90 3.56 4.63 7.38
C LEU A 90 3.50 3.88 8.71
N ALA A 91 2.55 2.97 8.87
CA ALA A 91 2.45 2.12 10.06
C ALA A 91 3.64 1.15 10.14
N ALA A 92 4.05 0.55 9.02
CA ALA A 92 5.24 -0.29 8.95
C ALA A 92 6.54 0.47 9.24
N ALA A 93 6.58 1.77 8.88
CA ALA A 93 7.68 2.68 9.21
C ALA A 93 7.69 3.14 10.68
N GLY A 94 6.62 2.88 11.43
CA GLY A 94 6.45 3.35 12.81
C GLY A 94 6.08 4.83 12.93
N THR A 95 5.75 5.50 11.82
CA THR A 95 5.37 6.92 11.80
C THR A 95 3.97 7.14 12.40
N ILE A 96 3.08 6.17 12.22
CA ILE A 96 1.73 6.18 12.79
C ILE A 96 1.48 4.88 13.55
N ARG A 97 0.58 4.94 14.55
CA ARG A 97 0.18 3.73 15.29
C ARG A 97 -0.81 2.92 14.46
N ALA A 98 -0.54 1.62 14.29
CA ALA A 98 -1.57 0.68 13.87
C ALA A 98 -2.57 0.52 15.02
N GLN A 99 -3.86 0.79 14.78
CA GLN A 99 -4.89 0.40 15.74
C GLN A 99 -5.16 -1.10 15.57
N SER A 100 -5.12 -1.81 16.69
CA SER A 100 -5.39 -3.25 16.82
C SER A 100 -6.87 -3.57 16.67
#